data_AF-A0A8J9TNT4-F1
#
_entry.id   AF-A0A8J9TNT4-F1
#
_cell.length_a   1.000
_cell.length_b   1.000
_cell.length_c   1.000
_cell.angle_alpha   90.00
_cell.angle_beta   90.00
_cell.angle_gamma   90.00
#
_symmetry.space_group_name_H-M   'P 1'
#
loop_
_entity.id
_entity.type
_entity.pdbx_description
1 polymer ?
#
loop_
_entity_poly.entity_id
_entity_poly.type
_entity_poly.pdbx_seq_one_letter_code
_entity_poly.pdbx_strand_id
1 'polypeptide(L)'
;ALNLDKSIPLTVVSPRNHFVFTPLLPSASVGTLECRCIQEPVRTILGSNGSYLQAKARTLDTANKRILCESIHNELFEVEYDKLVIAVGVKTNTFGIESIKQAASAHDDVFFLKHLAHARAIRTNIIDSFEQAAIPTVTDAERRRLLSFLVVGGGPTSCEFTAELH
;
A
#
# COMPACT_ATOMS: atom_id res chain seq x y z
N ALA A 1 6.77 20.08 8.43
CA ALA A 1 8.00 19.42 7.96
C ALA A 1 8.45 18.42 9.03
N LEU A 2 8.93 17.23 8.64
CA LEU A 2 9.52 16.29 9.59
C LEU A 2 10.75 16.95 10.23
N ASN A 3 10.81 16.96 11.56
CA ASN A 3 11.81 17.69 12.32
C ASN A 3 13.09 16.84 12.45
N LEU A 4 13.78 16.65 11.32
CA LEU A 4 15.02 15.88 11.26
C LEU A 4 16.20 16.79 11.65
N ASP A 5 17.00 16.34 12.60
CA ASP A 5 18.27 16.98 12.93
C ASP A 5 19.23 16.84 11.74
N LYS A 6 19.63 17.98 11.17
CA LYS A 6 20.49 18.03 9.97
C LYS A 6 21.94 17.67 10.25
N SER A 7 22.34 17.53 11.51
CA SER A 7 23.70 17.15 11.89
C SER A 7 23.97 15.65 11.78
N ILE A 8 22.93 14.83 11.62
CA ILE A 8 23.03 13.37 11.60
C ILE A 8 22.81 12.84 10.18
N PRO A 9 23.81 12.15 9.58
CA PRO A 9 23.62 11.47 8.31
C PRO A 9 22.51 10.41 8.42
N LEU A 10 21.45 10.57 7.64
CA LEU A 10 20.30 9.66 7.65
C LEU A 10 20.27 8.82 6.37
N THR A 11 20.13 7.50 6.51
CA THR A 11 19.85 6.60 5.39
C THR A 11 18.52 5.90 5.61
N VAL A 12 17.60 6.04 4.65
CA VAL A 12 16.31 5.34 4.66
C VAL A 12 16.34 4.20 3.66
N VAL A 13 16.09 2.99 4.15
CA VAL A 13 15.92 1.77 3.33
C VAL A 13 14.45 1.40 3.30
N SER A 14 13.85 1.39 2.12
CA SER A 14 12.46 0.94 1.93
C SER A 14 12.25 0.49 0.48
N PRO A 15 11.43 -0.54 0.22
CA PRO A 15 11.05 -0.87 -1.17
C PRO A 15 10.12 0.19 -1.78
N ARG A 16 9.52 1.07 -0.95
CA ARG A 16 8.58 2.11 -1.35
C ARG A 16 9.23 3.49 -1.23
N ASN A 17 9.25 4.21 -2.36
CA ASN A 17 9.91 5.52 -2.52
C ASN A 17 9.04 6.72 -2.16
N HIS A 18 7.87 6.50 -1.58
CA HIS A 18 6.93 7.53 -1.16
C HIS A 18 6.30 7.13 0.18
N PHE A 19 6.01 8.16 0.98
CA PHE A 19 5.09 8.08 2.10
C PHE A 19 3.65 8.03 1.59
N VAL A 20 2.77 7.38 2.34
CA VAL A 20 1.32 7.34 2.07
C VAL A 20 0.60 7.76 3.34
N PHE A 21 -0.26 8.76 3.25
CA PHE A 21 -1.16 9.14 4.33
C PHE A 21 -2.34 8.17 4.37
N THR A 22 -2.14 7.05 5.05
CA THR A 22 -3.08 5.91 5.06
C THR A 22 -4.51 6.24 5.52
N PRO A 23 -4.78 7.22 6.39
CA PRO A 23 -6.17 7.57 6.74
C PRO A 23 -7.03 8.01 5.56
N LEU A 24 -6.45 8.50 4.46
CA LEU A 24 -7.19 8.94 3.28
C LEU A 24 -7.19 7.90 2.14
N LEU A 25 -6.74 6.67 2.40
CA LEU A 25 -6.80 5.58 1.42
C LEU A 25 -8.24 5.21 1.01
N PRO A 26 -9.24 5.17 1.92
CA PRO A 26 -10.63 4.92 1.54
C PRO A 26 -11.14 5.91 0.50
N SER A 27 -11.01 7.22 0.75
CA SER A 27 -11.39 8.28 -0.19
C SER A 27 -10.65 8.17 -1.54
N ALA A 28 -9.39 7.76 -1.52
CA ALA A 28 -8.61 7.56 -2.74
C ALA A 28 -9.05 6.32 -3.54
N SER A 29 -9.63 5.32 -2.88
CA SER A 29 -10.06 4.07 -3.52
C SER A 29 -11.39 4.16 -4.27
N VAL A 30 -12.22 5.16 -3.96
CA VAL A 30 -13.45 5.47 -4.70
C VAL A 30 -13.29 6.67 -5.64
N GLY A 31 -12.23 7.47 -5.47
CA GLY A 31 -11.92 8.62 -6.32
C GLY A 31 -12.34 9.98 -5.77
N THR A 32 -12.86 10.06 -4.53
CA THR A 32 -13.08 11.31 -3.79
C THR A 32 -11.80 12.13 -3.69
N LEU A 33 -10.65 11.44 -3.53
CA LEU A 33 -9.32 12.05 -3.62
C LEU A 33 -8.47 11.35 -4.67
N GLU A 34 -7.62 12.11 -5.35
CA GLU A 34 -6.59 11.48 -6.17
C GLU A 34 -5.47 10.88 -5.31
N CYS A 35 -4.94 9.73 -5.72
CA CYS A 35 -3.79 9.10 -5.05
C CYS A 35 -2.59 10.05 -4.88
N ARG A 36 -2.42 11.04 -5.78
CA ARG A 36 -1.33 12.02 -5.70
C ARG A 36 -1.47 12.95 -4.49
N CYS A 37 -2.69 13.18 -4.00
CA CYS A 37 -2.95 14.07 -2.86
C CYS A 37 -2.61 13.44 -1.50
N ILE A 38 -2.40 12.11 -1.47
CA ILE A 38 -2.19 11.35 -0.24
C ILE A 38 -0.81 10.68 -0.19
N GLN A 39 0.11 11.09 -1.06
CA GLN A 39 1.47 10.55 -1.13
C GLN A 39 2.50 11.67 -1.20
N GLU A 40 3.68 11.40 -0.66
CA GLU A 40 4.80 12.34 -0.71
C GLU A 40 6.10 11.56 -0.99
N PRO A 41 6.92 11.92 -1.99
CA PRO A 41 8.18 11.22 -2.25
C PRO A 41 9.12 11.28 -1.04
N VAL A 42 9.74 10.14 -0.69
CA VAL A 42 10.68 10.07 0.44
C VAL A 42 11.86 11.02 0.21
N ARG A 43 12.30 11.19 -1.05
CA ARG A 43 13.37 12.13 -1.41
C ARG A 43 13.00 13.59 -1.13
N THR A 44 11.74 13.98 -1.34
CA THR A 44 11.26 15.32 -0.98
C THR A 44 11.29 15.52 0.52
N ILE A 45 10.87 14.50 1.28
CA ILE A 45 10.87 14.52 2.75
C ILE A 45 12.29 14.63 3.33
N LEU A 46 13.23 13.85 2.81
CA LEU A 46 14.62 13.84 3.27
C LEU A 46 15.39 15.10 2.85
N GLY A 47 15.04 15.66 1.68
CA GLY A 47 15.77 16.78 1.09
C GLY A 47 17.25 16.45 0.91
N SER A 48 18.13 17.40 1.25
CA SER A 48 19.58 17.21 1.24
C SER A 48 20.14 16.51 2.48
N ASN A 49 19.31 16.20 3.48
CA ASN A 49 19.77 15.75 4.80
C ASN A 49 19.90 14.21 4.91
N GLY A 50 19.65 13.47 3.83
CA GLY A 50 19.73 12.02 3.89
C GLY A 50 19.71 11.34 2.53
N SER A 51 20.07 10.06 2.57
CA SER A 51 20.09 9.15 1.44
C SER A 51 18.89 8.22 1.48
N TYR A 52 18.36 7.90 0.30
CA TYR A 52 17.28 6.93 0.15
C TYR A 52 17.75 5.77 -0.72
N LEU A 53 17.62 4.55 -0.19
CA LEU A 53 17.93 3.30 -0.86
C LEU A 53 16.63 2.54 -1.09
N GLN A 54 16.28 2.32 -2.36
CA GLN A 54 15.09 1.56 -2.73
C GLN A 54 15.36 0.05 -2.64
N ALA A 55 15.18 -0.52 -1.46
CA ALA A 55 15.53 -1.91 -1.16
C ALA A 55 14.70 -2.48 0.01
N LYS A 56 14.65 -3.80 0.11
CA LYS A 56 14.04 -4.53 1.24
C LYS A 56 15.13 -4.96 2.21
N ALA A 57 15.02 -4.59 3.48
CA ALA A 57 15.83 -5.21 4.52
C ALA A 57 15.40 -6.68 4.71
N ARG A 58 16.35 -7.61 4.67
CA ARG A 58 16.12 -9.05 4.74
C ARG A 58 16.53 -9.63 6.08
N THR A 59 17.74 -9.32 6.53
CA THR A 59 18.28 -9.78 7.80
C THR A 59 18.94 -8.64 8.56
N LEU A 60 18.95 -8.77 9.88
CA LEU A 60 19.55 -7.82 10.80
C LEU A 60 20.65 -8.54 11.59
N ASP A 61 21.89 -8.08 11.43
CA ASP A 61 23.02 -8.46 12.25
C ASP A 61 23.25 -7.37 13.31
N THR A 62 22.85 -7.66 14.54
CA THR A 62 23.03 -6.74 15.67
C THR A 62 24.43 -6.78 16.25
N ALA A 63 25.18 -7.87 16.04
CA ALA A 63 26.53 -8.03 16.57
C ALA A 63 27.51 -7.16 15.77
N ASN A 64 27.39 -7.18 14.44
CA ASN A 64 28.22 -6.39 13.52
C ASN A 64 27.57 -5.08 13.08
N LYS A 65 26.39 -4.75 13.61
CA LYS A 65 25.59 -3.56 13.28
C LYS A 65 25.38 -3.35 11.78
N ARG A 66 24.91 -4.40 11.11
CA ARG A 66 24.67 -4.44 9.67
C ARG A 66 23.27 -4.93 9.33
N ILE A 67 22.72 -4.44 8.23
CA ILE A 67 21.51 -4.98 7.62
C ILE A 67 21.82 -5.50 6.21
N LEU A 68 21.40 -6.72 5.92
CA LEU A 68 21.42 -7.22 4.55
C LEU A 68 20.18 -6.72 3.83
N CYS A 69 20.39 -5.99 2.74
CA CYS A 69 19.35 -5.42 1.91
C CYS A 69 19.32 -6.11 0.54
N GLU A 70 18.14 -6.17 -0.06
CA GLU A 70 17.94 -6.62 -1.44
C GLU A 70 17.35 -5.48 -2.26
N SER A 71 18.06 -5.07 -3.32
CA SER A 71 17.63 -4.00 -4.23
C SER A 71 16.38 -4.41 -5.02
N ILE A 72 15.73 -3.47 -5.69
CA ILE A 72 14.65 -3.78 -6.64
C ILE A 72 15.11 -4.60 -7.86
N HIS A 73 16.43 -4.70 -8.07
CA HIS A 73 17.06 -5.51 -9.10
C HIS A 73 17.57 -6.87 -8.57
N ASN A 74 17.16 -7.25 -7.35
CA ASN A 74 17.55 -8.49 -6.65
C ASN A 74 19.05 -8.58 -6.31
N GLU A 75 19.73 -7.44 -6.21
CA GLU A 75 21.13 -7.39 -5.77
C GLU A 75 21.20 -7.33 -4.25
N LEU A 76 22.08 -8.13 -3.66
CA LEU A 76 22.32 -8.12 -2.22
C LEU A 76 23.45 -7.15 -1.87
N PHE A 77 23.23 -6.35 -0.83
CA PHE A 77 24.23 -5.43 -0.31
C PHE A 77 24.02 -5.20 1.19
N GLU A 78 25.08 -4.82 1.89
CA GLU A 78 25.04 -4.54 3.31
C GLU A 78 24.98 -3.04 3.57
N VAL A 79 24.25 -2.63 4.60
CA VAL A 79 24.24 -1.26 5.12
C VAL A 79 24.64 -1.30 6.58
N GLU A 80 25.68 -0.55 6.93
CA GLU A 80 26.14 -0.36 8.30
C GLU A 80 25.33 0.73 8.99
N TYR A 81 25.17 0.63 10.32
CA TYR A 81 24.48 1.64 11.11
C TYR A 81 25.12 1.85 12.49
N ASP A 82 25.06 3.10 12.97
CA ASP A 82 25.34 3.42 14.37
C ASP A 82 24.10 3.25 15.25
N LYS A 83 22.96 3.68 14.71
CA LYS A 83 21.63 3.60 15.30
C LYS A 83 20.65 3.12 14.24
N LEU A 84 19.79 2.17 14.62
CA LEU A 84 18.78 1.59 13.73
C LEU A 84 17.38 1.93 14.24
N VAL A 85 16.54 2.45 13.34
CA VAL A 85 15.11 2.65 13.58
C VAL A 85 14.33 1.69 12.70
N ILE A 86 13.55 0.79 13.31
CA ILE A 86 12.74 -0.19 12.59
C ILE A 86 11.30 0.33 12.50
N ALA A 87 10.88 0.72 11.30
CA ALA A 87 9.56 1.27 11.02
C ALA A 87 8.89 0.61 9.78
N VAL A 88 9.05 -0.71 9.63
CA VAL A 88 8.60 -1.46 8.44
C VAL A 88 7.08 -1.70 8.37
N GLY A 89 6.36 -1.38 9.44
CA GLY A 89 4.91 -1.59 9.54
C GLY A 89 4.52 -3.06 9.61
N VAL A 90 3.30 -3.37 9.15
CA VAL A 90 2.71 -4.72 9.17
C VAL A 90 2.10 -5.07 7.82
N LYS A 91 2.00 -6.37 7.52
CA LYS A 91 1.33 -6.91 6.32
C LYS A 91 -0.14 -7.23 6.61
N THR A 92 -0.94 -7.35 5.55
CA THR A 92 -2.31 -7.87 5.66
C THR A 92 -2.29 -9.29 6.19
N ASN A 93 -3.21 -9.59 7.12
CA ASN A 93 -3.39 -10.92 7.67
C ASN A 93 -4.69 -11.52 7.12
N THR A 94 -4.61 -12.68 6.47
CA THR A 94 -5.79 -13.43 5.99
C THR A 94 -6.26 -14.50 6.98
N PHE A 95 -5.68 -14.55 8.18
CA PHE A 95 -5.99 -15.51 9.24
C PHE A 95 -5.89 -16.98 8.80
N GLY A 96 -4.97 -17.27 7.89
CA GLY A 96 -4.74 -18.63 7.36
C GLY A 96 -5.71 -19.04 6.24
N ILE A 97 -6.59 -18.15 5.78
CA ILE A 97 -7.49 -18.42 4.66
C ILE A 97 -6.71 -18.22 3.35
N GLU A 98 -6.17 -19.32 2.80
CA GLU A 98 -5.33 -19.25 1.60
C GLU A 98 -6.12 -18.83 0.35
N SER A 99 -7.41 -19.17 0.26
CA SER A 99 -8.27 -18.77 -0.88
C SER A 99 -8.38 -17.24 -1.03
N ILE A 100 -8.44 -16.49 0.07
CA ILE A 100 -8.44 -15.01 0.05
C ILE A 100 -7.12 -14.48 -0.50
N LYS A 101 -6.00 -15.10 -0.10
CA LYS A 101 -4.66 -14.69 -0.53
C LYS A 101 -4.42 -15.01 -2.01
N GLN A 102 -4.92 -16.15 -2.47
CA GLN A 102 -4.87 -16.54 -3.88
C GLN A 102 -5.71 -15.59 -4.72
N ALA A 103 -6.98 -15.35 -4.34
CA ALA A 103 -7.86 -14.42 -5.05
C ALA A 103 -7.27 -13.01 -5.14
N ALA A 104 -6.75 -12.47 -4.02
CA ALA A 104 -6.12 -11.16 -4.01
C ALA A 104 -4.84 -11.07 -4.85
N SER A 105 -4.10 -12.18 -4.99
CA SER A 105 -2.86 -12.24 -5.79
C SER A 105 -3.14 -12.45 -7.29
N ALA A 106 -4.23 -13.14 -7.63
CA ALA A 106 -4.68 -13.36 -9.00
C ALA A 106 -5.36 -12.12 -9.62
N HIS A 107 -5.53 -11.04 -8.84
CA HIS A 107 -6.37 -9.91 -9.22
C HIS A 107 -7.83 -10.31 -9.51
N ASP A 108 -8.32 -11.33 -8.79
CA ASP A 108 -9.76 -11.64 -8.75
C ASP A 108 -10.53 -10.53 -8.02
N ASP A 109 -11.85 -10.71 -7.85
CA ASP A 109 -12.80 -9.80 -7.17
C ASP A 109 -12.51 -9.56 -5.66
N VAL A 110 -11.29 -9.85 -5.17
CA VAL A 110 -10.86 -9.66 -3.78
C VAL A 110 -9.70 -8.66 -3.71
N PHE A 111 -9.92 -7.57 -2.98
CA PHE A 111 -8.93 -6.50 -2.85
C PHE A 111 -8.63 -6.19 -1.37
N PHE A 112 -7.35 -6.06 -1.03
CA PHE A 112 -6.95 -5.50 0.27
C PHE A 112 -6.86 -3.99 0.20
N LEU A 113 -7.15 -3.21 1.23
CA LEU A 113 -6.94 -1.75 1.21
C LEU A 113 -5.77 -1.36 2.14
N LYS A 114 -4.55 -1.28 1.60
CA LYS A 114 -3.31 -1.03 2.38
C LYS A 114 -2.32 -0.08 1.72
N HIS A 115 -2.29 -0.06 0.39
CA HIS A 115 -1.34 0.71 -0.41
C HIS A 115 -2.04 1.38 -1.59
N LEU A 116 -1.40 2.38 -2.22
CA LEU A 116 -1.99 3.09 -3.36
C LEU A 116 -2.33 2.18 -4.54
N ALA A 117 -1.50 1.16 -4.79
CA ALA A 117 -1.78 0.17 -5.84
C ALA A 117 -3.12 -0.53 -5.61
N HIS A 118 -3.46 -0.79 -4.34
CA HIS A 118 -4.74 -1.39 -4.00
C HIS A 118 -5.91 -0.42 -4.20
N ALA A 119 -5.76 0.83 -3.74
CA ALA A 119 -6.80 1.85 -3.94
C ALA A 119 -7.11 2.04 -5.43
N ARG A 120 -6.08 2.05 -6.29
CA ARG A 120 -6.25 2.08 -7.75
C ARG A 120 -6.98 0.85 -8.28
N ALA A 121 -6.59 -0.35 -7.86
CA ALA A 121 -7.22 -1.59 -8.30
C ALA A 121 -8.71 -1.65 -7.92
N ILE A 122 -9.05 -1.27 -6.69
CA ILE A 122 -10.43 -1.15 -6.22
C ILE A 122 -11.22 -0.16 -7.08
N ARG A 123 -10.67 1.04 -7.32
CA ARG A 123 -11.33 2.05 -8.15
C ARG A 123 -11.60 1.55 -9.56
N THR A 124 -10.61 0.91 -10.18
CA THR A 124 -10.76 0.32 -11.51
C THR A 124 -11.85 -0.74 -11.51
N ASN A 125 -11.86 -1.66 -10.55
CA ASN A 125 -12.87 -2.71 -10.46
C ASN A 125 -14.29 -2.16 -10.23
N ILE A 126 -14.45 -1.13 -9.40
CA ILE A 126 -15.74 -0.45 -9.21
C ILE A 126 -16.23 0.10 -10.56
N ILE A 127 -15.40 0.87 -11.27
CA ILE A 127 -15.74 1.44 -12.57
C ILE A 127 -16.09 0.35 -13.58
N ASP A 128 -15.26 -0.68 -13.69
CA ASP A 128 -15.47 -1.79 -14.62
C ASP A 128 -16.77 -2.55 -14.31
N SER A 129 -17.14 -2.65 -13.03
CA SER A 129 -18.41 -3.26 -12.61
C SER A 129 -19.62 -2.46 -13.07
N PHE A 130 -19.55 -1.13 -12.99
CA PHE A 130 -20.60 -0.24 -13.53
C PHE A 130 -20.69 -0.31 -15.06
N GLU A 131 -19.56 -0.28 -15.75
CA GLU A 131 -19.52 -0.36 -17.22
C GLU A 131 -20.08 -1.70 -17.72
N GLN A 132 -19.73 -2.82 -17.06
CA GLN A 132 -20.30 -4.13 -17.38
C GLN A 132 -21.80 -4.19 -17.08
N ALA A 133 -22.24 -3.66 -15.94
CA ALA A 133 -23.64 -3.66 -15.55
C ALA A 133 -24.55 -2.85 -16.51
N ALA A 134 -23.98 -1.86 -17.21
CA ALA A 134 -24.66 -1.03 -18.20
C ALA A 134 -24.87 -1.72 -19.56
N ILE A 135 -24.21 -2.85 -19.82
CA ILE A 135 -24.32 -3.57 -21.09
C ILE A 135 -25.77 -4.10 -21.26
N PRO A 136 -26.47 -3.81 -22.38
CA PRO A 136 -27.87 -4.20 -22.56
C PRO A 136 -28.14 -5.71 -22.53
N THR A 137 -27.14 -6.53 -22.86
CA THR A 137 -27.25 -7.99 -22.88
C THR A 137 -27.11 -8.64 -21.50
N VAL A 138 -26.74 -7.87 -20.47
CA VAL A 138 -26.58 -8.37 -19.11
C VAL A 138 -27.95 -8.58 -18.48
N THR A 139 -28.17 -9.78 -17.94
CA THR A 139 -29.41 -10.14 -17.25
C THR A 139 -29.55 -9.36 -15.94
N ASP A 140 -30.77 -9.18 -15.45
CA ASP A 140 -31.00 -8.51 -14.16
C ASP A 140 -30.30 -9.21 -12.98
N ALA A 141 -30.19 -10.54 -13.03
CA ALA A 141 -29.49 -11.31 -12.01
C ALA A 141 -27.99 -10.98 -12.01
N GLU A 142 -27.37 -10.92 -13.19
CA GLU A 142 -25.96 -10.61 -13.32
C GLU A 142 -25.67 -9.14 -13.02
N ARG A 143 -26.57 -8.22 -13.42
CA ARG A 143 -26.47 -6.81 -13.06
C ARG A 143 -26.45 -6.60 -11.55
N ARG A 144 -27.32 -7.31 -10.81
CA ARG A 144 -27.30 -7.27 -9.33
C ARG A 144 -26.00 -7.81 -8.77
N ARG A 145 -25.44 -8.90 -9.35
CA ARG A 145 -24.16 -9.47 -8.92
C ARG A 145 -23.01 -8.48 -9.12
N LEU A 146 -22.91 -7.87 -10.30
CA LEU A 146 -21.87 -6.89 -10.65
C LEU A 146 -21.92 -5.65 -9.74
N LEU A 147 -23.12 -5.21 -9.35
CA LEU A 147 -23.31 -4.05 -8.48
C LEU A 147 -23.37 -4.41 -6.98
N SER A 148 -22.95 -5.62 -6.60
CA SER A 148 -22.89 -6.06 -5.20
C SER A 148 -21.46 -6.02 -4.68
N PHE A 149 -21.19 -5.14 -3.73
CA PHE A 149 -19.87 -5.00 -3.10
C PHE A 149 -19.89 -5.56 -1.67
N LEU A 150 -18.93 -6.42 -1.34
CA LEU A 150 -18.75 -6.97 0.00
C LEU A 150 -17.54 -6.34 0.68
N VAL A 151 -17.76 -5.71 1.84
CA VAL A 151 -16.69 -5.15 2.67
C VAL A 151 -16.49 -6.03 3.90
N VAL A 152 -15.30 -6.59 4.06
CA VAL A 152 -14.96 -7.47 5.19
C VAL A 152 -14.21 -6.69 6.27
N GLY A 153 -14.77 -6.70 7.48
CA GLY A 153 -14.22 -6.00 8.65
C GLY A 153 -15.07 -4.82 9.09
N GLY A 154 -15.09 -4.54 10.38
CA GLY A 154 -15.83 -3.41 10.99
C GLY A 154 -14.92 -2.37 11.64
N GLY A 155 -13.66 -2.29 11.19
CA GLY A 155 -12.72 -1.28 11.67
C GLY A 155 -12.88 0.06 10.94
N PRO A 156 -12.18 1.12 11.38
CA PRO A 156 -12.30 2.45 10.80
C PRO A 156 -12.13 2.47 9.26
N THR A 157 -11.14 1.76 8.73
CA THR A 157 -10.90 1.66 7.29
C THR A 157 -12.10 1.09 6.52
N SER A 158 -12.75 0.06 7.07
CA SER A 158 -13.93 -0.55 6.44
C SER A 158 -15.13 0.38 6.52
N CYS A 159 -15.37 1.00 7.68
CA CYS A 159 -16.45 1.96 7.86
C CYS A 159 -16.31 3.18 6.94
N GLU A 160 -15.12 3.76 6.86
CA GLU A 160 -14.81 4.88 5.97
C GLU A 160 -14.96 4.48 4.51
N PHE A 161 -14.46 3.31 4.10
CA PHE A 161 -14.61 2.82 2.72
C PHE A 161 -16.07 2.61 2.35
N THR A 162 -16.87 1.98 3.21
CA THR A 162 -18.30 1.79 2.97
C THR A 162 -19.04 3.12 2.88
N ALA A 163 -18.68 4.10 3.71
CA ALA A 163 -19.27 5.44 3.67
C ALA A 163 -18.89 6.21 2.39
N GLU A 164 -17.66 6.05 1.91
CA GLU A 164 -17.15 6.67 0.68
C GLU A 164 -17.69 6.00 -0.59
N LEU A 165 -18.03 4.70 -0.53
CA LEU A 165 -18.58 3.95 -1.66
C LEU A 165 -20.09 4.23 -1.88
N HIS A 166 -20.81 4.61 -0.84
CA HIS A 166 -22.26 4.85 -0.87
C HIS A 166 -22.63 6.11 -1.66
#